data_AF-A0A8W8I4A4-F1
#
_entry.id   AF-A0A8W8I4A4-F1
#
_cell.length_a   1.000
_cell.length_b   1.000
_cell.length_c   1.000
_cell.angle_alpha   90.00
_cell.angle_beta   90.00
_cell.angle_gamma   90.00
#
_symmetry.space_group_name_H-M   'P 1'
#
loop_
_entity.id
_entity.type
_entity.pdbx_description
1 polymer ?
#
loop_
_entity_poly.entity_id
_entity_poly.type
_entity_poly.pdbx_seq_one_letter_code
_entity_poly.pdbx_strand_id
1 'polypeptide(L)'
;MEQRKYGTVPVVLLLDISNIVKGEAFSQMKEAFVSLIKGYANQPLVTHKVAVITFGREVNIVQNFSEDYNTILHLLDDTVCEGPSQFGKALELAMDVLRDRENRGLVGPFSIRRLVIMSGGHAINKDFTEDIENERNEKMSILQLVGKIRKAFHIVCVPVGRDPDMCFLGSIAYSSKSGKLLKVDEAAQFARFSTNMVIASEIIGKMPTVDYSLDDVTAAVFSIGGGGPITETDLSDIYEILINRQAYQMNFYPRDNIESDLHGERNSRLPPIGTRVRRGPNWSYFGQDSDACGTIVGHRIVYHNVSVEWDTSMVFPYHYDTGGDDQGSHVVVCDEPRILLQREKIAVGCLVQRGPDWKWFDQDGGEGNIGSVYRVKDDKTVHVRWPNGKKSNYRFGYDGNYDVSLCDPFDENIMRRMKEQRHDWSKNSAKMVASNDGTRSKYNKKDFASAASNIRNPRDVNKKNTEICEKDKMAEGGKRNSPPVQHKMEGLGGKNALNCNFSDRPCSWEWKTNQGKWVSFPKSENDKIQNAFDKNRKGTVLVKIDEDLYRVVLSKMIQINISNRESLEIRRLS
;
A
#
# COMPACT_ATOMS: atom_id res chain seq x y z
N MET A 1 15.38 5.18 -28.73
CA MET A 1 14.70 5.86 -27.60
C MET A 1 15.09 5.08 -26.36
N GLU A 2 15.99 5.60 -25.53
CA GLU A 2 16.33 4.93 -24.27
C GLU A 2 15.08 4.88 -23.39
N GLN A 3 14.67 3.67 -23.01
CA GLN A 3 13.58 3.50 -22.04
C GLN A 3 14.02 4.11 -20.70
N ARG A 4 13.16 4.96 -20.15
CA ARG A 4 13.42 5.63 -18.87
C ARG A 4 13.48 4.59 -17.76
N LYS A 5 14.58 4.54 -17.01
CA LYS A 5 14.73 3.70 -15.80
C LYS A 5 13.91 4.31 -14.65
N TYR A 6 13.13 3.49 -13.95
CA TYR A 6 12.20 3.86 -12.87
C TYR A 6 12.77 3.61 -11.46
N GLY A 7 13.97 3.06 -11.37
CA GLY A 7 14.63 2.82 -10.08
C GLY A 7 16.00 2.16 -10.19
N THR A 8 16.70 2.15 -9.07
CA THR A 8 17.97 1.44 -8.89
C THR A 8 17.86 0.50 -7.71
N VAL A 9 18.50 -0.67 -7.79
CA VAL A 9 18.50 -1.68 -6.74
C VAL A 9 19.92 -2.17 -6.50
N PRO A 10 20.53 -1.84 -5.34
CA PRO A 10 21.79 -2.41 -4.94
C PRO A 10 21.58 -3.85 -4.45
N VAL A 11 22.38 -4.75 -5.00
CA VAL A 11 22.39 -6.18 -4.69
C VAL A 11 23.79 -6.59 -4.28
N VAL A 12 23.95 -7.13 -3.07
CA VAL A 12 25.15 -7.89 -2.69
C VAL A 12 24.85 -9.37 -2.84
N LEU A 13 25.63 -10.06 -3.65
CA LEU A 13 25.65 -11.52 -3.75
C LEU A 13 26.75 -12.05 -2.84
N LEU A 14 26.36 -12.81 -1.81
CA LEU A 14 27.25 -13.45 -0.86
C LEU A 14 27.33 -14.94 -1.19
N LEU A 15 28.45 -15.36 -1.75
CA LEU A 15 28.64 -16.68 -2.37
C LEU A 15 29.57 -17.54 -1.53
N ASP A 16 29.07 -18.68 -1.07
CA ASP A 16 29.89 -19.67 -0.40
C ASP A 16 30.80 -20.37 -1.43
N ILE A 17 32.09 -20.37 -1.18
CA ILE A 17 33.09 -21.09 -1.98
C ILE A 17 33.97 -21.95 -1.06
N SER A 18 33.43 -22.38 0.08
CA SER A 18 34.12 -23.29 1.00
C SER A 18 34.23 -24.71 0.44
N ASN A 19 35.02 -25.57 1.11
CA ASN A 19 35.13 -26.99 0.76
C ASN A 19 33.79 -27.73 0.72
N ILE A 20 32.80 -27.28 1.51
CA ILE A 20 31.51 -27.96 1.70
C ILE A 20 30.63 -27.83 0.45
N VAL A 21 30.75 -26.73 -0.29
CA VAL A 21 29.94 -26.46 -1.47
C VAL A 21 30.55 -27.00 -2.77
N LYS A 22 31.59 -27.84 -2.70
CA LYS A 22 32.21 -28.45 -3.90
C LYS A 22 31.22 -29.28 -4.73
N GLY A 23 31.52 -29.39 -6.03
CA GLY A 23 30.83 -30.29 -6.95
C GLY A 23 29.41 -29.82 -7.29
N GLU A 24 28.41 -30.63 -6.94
CA GLU A 24 27.01 -30.40 -7.30
C GLU A 24 26.47 -29.10 -6.67
N ALA A 25 26.81 -28.81 -5.42
CA ALA A 25 26.38 -27.59 -4.73
C ALA A 25 26.92 -26.31 -5.43
N PHE A 26 28.19 -26.32 -5.85
CA PHE A 26 28.79 -25.23 -6.60
C PHE A 26 28.15 -25.07 -7.98
N SER A 27 27.78 -26.17 -8.62
CA SER A 27 27.08 -26.15 -9.91
C SER A 27 25.70 -25.49 -9.80
N GLN A 28 24.92 -25.87 -8.77
CA GLN A 28 23.64 -25.23 -8.43
C GLN A 28 23.80 -23.74 -8.12
N MET A 29 24.85 -23.38 -7.38
CA MET A 29 25.16 -21.98 -7.09
C MET A 29 25.49 -21.18 -8.35
N LYS A 30 26.33 -21.73 -9.24
CA LYS A 30 26.64 -21.12 -10.54
C LYS A 30 25.37 -20.94 -11.38
N GLU A 31 24.48 -21.92 -11.40
CA GLU A 31 23.20 -21.85 -12.11
C GLU A 31 22.32 -20.70 -11.59
N ALA A 32 22.12 -20.61 -10.27
CA ALA A 32 21.35 -19.54 -9.65
C ALA A 32 22.00 -18.16 -9.89
N PHE A 33 23.33 -18.07 -9.74
CA PHE A 33 24.11 -16.86 -9.98
C PHE A 33 23.94 -16.37 -11.41
N VAL A 34 24.19 -17.21 -12.41
CA VAL A 34 24.06 -16.88 -13.83
C VAL A 34 22.61 -16.49 -14.16
N SER A 35 21.63 -17.21 -13.61
CA SER A 35 20.21 -16.91 -13.83
C SER A 35 19.82 -15.54 -13.28
N LEU A 36 20.29 -15.17 -12.09
CA LEU A 36 20.06 -13.83 -11.53
C LEU A 36 20.72 -12.74 -12.37
N ILE A 37 22.00 -12.89 -12.72
CA ILE A 37 22.74 -11.85 -13.45
C ILE A 37 22.16 -11.63 -14.85
N LYS A 38 21.86 -12.71 -15.58
CA LYS A 38 21.14 -12.61 -16.87
C LYS A 38 19.75 -12.00 -16.70
N GLY A 39 19.05 -12.40 -15.63
CA GLY A 39 17.75 -11.83 -15.29
C GLY A 39 17.81 -10.32 -15.07
N TYR A 40 18.80 -9.83 -14.33
CA TYR A 40 19.03 -8.41 -14.07
C TYR A 40 19.43 -7.64 -15.33
N ALA A 41 20.31 -8.21 -16.18
CA ALA A 41 20.70 -7.61 -17.45
C ALA A 41 19.51 -7.40 -18.40
N ASN A 42 18.47 -8.23 -18.28
CA ASN A 42 17.26 -8.18 -19.10
C ASN A 42 16.12 -7.34 -18.49
N GLN A 43 16.35 -6.56 -17.43
CA GLN A 43 15.31 -5.69 -16.85
C GLN A 43 15.33 -4.28 -17.46
N PRO A 44 14.31 -3.88 -18.25
CA PRO A 44 14.30 -2.56 -18.88
C PRO A 44 13.95 -1.41 -17.93
N LEU A 45 13.16 -1.68 -16.88
CA LEU A 45 12.59 -0.65 -16.02
C LEU A 45 13.47 -0.32 -14.81
N VAL A 46 14.34 -1.23 -14.37
CA VAL A 46 15.10 -1.10 -13.13
C VAL A 46 16.55 -1.47 -13.37
N THR A 47 17.45 -0.70 -12.76
CA THR A 47 18.89 -1.01 -12.80
C THR A 47 19.33 -1.73 -11.55
N HIS A 48 20.02 -2.86 -11.70
CA HIS A 48 20.63 -3.55 -10.58
C HIS A 48 22.11 -3.23 -10.53
N LYS A 49 22.56 -2.63 -9.44
CA LYS A 49 23.99 -2.50 -9.15
C LYS A 49 24.39 -3.71 -8.34
N VAL A 50 25.29 -4.53 -8.86
CA VAL A 50 25.65 -5.81 -8.24
C VAL A 50 27.06 -5.74 -7.69
N ALA A 51 27.22 -6.09 -6.41
CA ALA A 51 28.49 -6.42 -5.80
C ALA A 51 28.51 -7.92 -5.48
N VAL A 52 29.68 -8.53 -5.57
CA VAL A 52 29.87 -9.97 -5.31
C VAL A 52 30.95 -10.14 -4.25
N ILE A 53 30.60 -10.88 -3.21
CA ILE A 53 31.48 -11.25 -2.11
C ILE A 53 31.50 -12.77 -2.05
N THR A 54 32.70 -13.35 -2.07
CA THR A 54 32.89 -14.80 -1.93
C THR A 54 33.47 -15.12 -0.56
N PHE A 55 33.09 -16.25 0.03
CA PHE A 55 33.65 -16.69 1.30
C PHE A 55 33.97 -18.19 1.34
N GLY A 56 35.15 -18.52 1.86
CA GLY A 56 35.65 -19.88 2.05
C GLY A 56 36.94 -19.78 2.85
N ARG A 57 38.07 -20.21 2.27
CA ARG A 57 39.42 -19.97 2.82
C ARG A 57 39.63 -18.50 3.21
N GLU A 58 39.13 -17.58 2.38
CA GLU A 58 39.16 -16.14 2.62
C GLU A 58 37.80 -15.52 2.31
N VAL A 59 37.58 -14.30 2.81
CA VAL A 59 36.41 -13.48 2.49
C VAL A 59 36.89 -12.35 1.59
N ASN A 60 36.38 -12.30 0.35
CA ASN A 60 36.87 -11.37 -0.68
C ASN A 60 35.70 -10.65 -1.35
N ILE A 61 35.83 -9.33 -1.52
CA ILE A 61 34.99 -8.56 -2.44
C ILE A 61 35.59 -8.76 -3.83
N VAL A 62 35.04 -9.70 -4.60
CA VAL A 62 35.52 -9.99 -5.96
C VAL A 62 34.99 -8.99 -6.98
N GLN A 63 33.89 -8.30 -6.65
CA GLN A 63 33.33 -7.23 -7.46
C GLN A 63 32.64 -6.19 -6.57
N ASN A 64 33.06 -4.93 -6.68
CA ASN A 64 32.31 -3.79 -6.14
C ASN A 64 31.06 -3.50 -6.99
N PHE A 65 30.11 -2.70 -6.49
CA PHE A 65 28.88 -2.39 -7.21
C PHE A 65 29.12 -1.98 -8.66
N SER A 66 28.61 -2.77 -9.60
CA SER A 66 28.76 -2.59 -11.04
C SER A 66 27.46 -2.93 -11.79
N GLU A 67 27.32 -2.34 -12.98
CA GLU A 67 26.27 -2.65 -13.96
C GLU A 67 26.85 -3.47 -15.14
N ASP A 68 28.14 -3.80 -15.11
CA ASP A 68 28.80 -4.64 -16.11
C ASP A 68 28.52 -6.12 -15.86
N TYR A 69 27.30 -6.53 -16.25
CA TYR A 69 26.83 -7.90 -16.07
C TYR A 69 27.67 -8.91 -16.86
N ASN A 70 28.30 -8.51 -17.97
CA ASN A 70 29.15 -9.40 -18.76
C ASN A 70 30.39 -9.81 -17.97
N THR A 71 31.09 -8.85 -17.37
CA THR A 71 32.23 -9.15 -16.50
C THR A 71 31.79 -9.97 -15.28
N ILE A 72 30.65 -9.63 -14.67
CA ILE A 72 30.14 -10.33 -13.49
C ILE A 72 29.85 -11.81 -13.78
N LEU A 73 29.30 -12.13 -14.96
CA LEU A 73 28.96 -13.51 -15.33
C LEU A 73 30.16 -14.47 -15.29
N HIS A 74 31.36 -13.96 -15.55
CA HIS A 74 32.58 -14.74 -15.64
C HIS A 74 33.35 -14.85 -14.32
N LEU A 75 32.91 -14.19 -13.24
CA LEU A 75 33.62 -14.17 -11.95
C LEU A 75 33.84 -15.56 -11.34
N LEU A 76 32.94 -16.52 -11.63
CA LEU A 76 33.00 -17.85 -11.06
C LEU A 76 33.68 -18.90 -11.95
N ASP A 77 34.12 -18.54 -13.16
CA ASP A 77 34.62 -19.52 -14.15
C ASP A 77 35.82 -20.30 -13.61
N ASP A 78 36.82 -19.59 -13.08
CA ASP A 78 38.06 -20.14 -12.52
C ASP A 78 38.05 -20.25 -10.99
N THR A 79 36.89 -20.09 -10.35
CA THR A 79 36.79 -20.13 -8.89
C THR A 79 37.00 -21.54 -8.36
N VAL A 80 37.93 -21.67 -7.41
CA VAL A 80 38.21 -22.92 -6.69
C VAL A 80 37.53 -22.86 -5.33
N CYS A 81 36.68 -23.84 -5.04
CA CYS A 81 36.09 -23.97 -3.71
C CYS A 81 37.13 -24.53 -2.73
N GLU A 82 37.41 -23.84 -1.63
CA GLU A 82 38.41 -24.27 -0.67
C GLU A 82 38.25 -23.64 0.72
N GLY A 83 38.85 -24.29 1.72
CA GLY A 83 38.88 -23.82 3.10
C GLY A 83 37.56 -23.98 3.86
N PRO A 84 37.55 -23.59 5.15
CA PRO A 84 36.35 -23.63 5.98
C PRO A 84 35.36 -22.52 5.58
N SER A 85 34.09 -22.67 5.94
CA SER A 85 33.11 -21.58 5.82
C SER A 85 33.46 -20.44 6.78
N GLN A 86 33.49 -19.20 6.28
CA GLN A 86 33.66 -17.96 7.06
C GLN A 86 32.38 -17.11 7.02
N PHE A 87 31.23 -17.77 7.13
CA PHE A 87 29.92 -17.17 6.92
C PHE A 87 29.70 -15.89 7.75
N GLY A 88 30.00 -15.92 9.05
CA GLY A 88 29.80 -14.78 9.95
C GLY A 88 30.56 -13.53 9.50
N LYS A 89 31.85 -13.67 9.21
CA LYS A 89 32.71 -12.57 8.72
C LYS A 89 32.23 -12.03 7.38
N ALA A 90 31.85 -12.92 6.47
CA ALA A 90 31.37 -12.55 5.15
C ALA A 90 30.05 -11.77 5.22
N LEU A 91 29.18 -12.17 6.15
CA LEU A 91 27.92 -11.49 6.40
C LEU A 91 28.13 -10.09 6.99
N GLU A 92 29.04 -9.93 7.95
CA GLU A 92 29.42 -8.62 8.50
C GLU A 92 29.90 -7.68 7.39
N LEU A 93 30.83 -8.15 6.56
CA LEU A 93 31.33 -7.37 5.42
C LEU A 93 30.22 -6.98 4.45
N ALA A 94 29.36 -7.92 4.08
CA ALA A 94 28.23 -7.67 3.18
C ALA A 94 27.28 -6.60 3.73
N MET A 95 27.04 -6.62 5.04
CA MET A 95 26.20 -5.65 5.72
C MET A 95 26.84 -4.25 5.75
N ASP A 96 28.16 -4.16 5.95
CA ASP A 96 28.87 -2.88 5.90
C ASP A 96 28.86 -2.26 4.50
N VAL A 97 29.10 -3.07 3.47
CA VAL A 97 28.99 -2.66 2.05
C VAL A 97 27.58 -2.14 1.73
N LEU A 98 26.53 -2.78 2.24
CA LEU A 98 25.15 -2.35 2.05
C LEU A 98 24.73 -1.16 2.91
N ARG A 99 25.43 -0.84 4.00
CA ARG A 99 25.06 0.28 4.90
C ARG A 99 25.33 1.64 4.30
N ASP A 100 26.28 1.72 3.38
CA ASP A 100 26.63 2.96 2.69
C ASP A 100 25.38 3.68 2.17
N ARG A 101 25.34 5.00 2.36
CA ARG A 101 24.20 5.83 1.92
C ARG A 101 24.13 5.93 0.40
N GLU A 102 25.25 5.80 -0.30
CA GLU A 102 25.30 5.79 -1.76
C GLU A 102 24.63 4.54 -2.33
N ASN A 103 24.58 3.46 -1.55
CA ASN A 103 23.97 2.17 -1.91
C ASN A 103 22.51 2.07 -1.45
N ARG A 104 21.73 3.13 -1.66
CA ARG A 104 20.28 3.15 -1.41
C ARG A 104 19.52 2.92 -2.72
N GLY A 105 18.77 1.82 -2.78
CA GLY A 105 17.86 1.55 -3.90
C GLY A 105 16.45 2.04 -3.63
N LEU A 106 15.83 2.60 -4.67
CA LEU A 106 14.44 3.04 -4.67
C LEU A 106 13.76 2.58 -5.95
N VAL A 107 12.56 2.00 -5.80
CA VAL A 107 11.64 1.67 -6.89
C VAL A 107 10.27 2.18 -6.47
N GLY A 108 9.82 3.30 -7.06
CA GLY A 108 8.61 3.98 -6.58
C GLY A 108 8.75 4.34 -5.08
N PRO A 109 7.80 3.94 -4.21
CA PRO A 109 7.92 4.15 -2.77
C PRO A 109 8.68 3.05 -2.02
N PHE A 110 9.13 2.00 -2.73
CA PHE A 110 9.77 0.85 -2.12
C PHE A 110 11.28 1.11 -1.99
N SER A 111 11.78 1.05 -0.76
CA SER A 111 13.19 1.08 -0.46
C SER A 111 13.75 -0.32 -0.48
N ILE A 112 14.82 -0.53 -1.25
CA ILE A 112 15.39 -1.85 -1.45
C ILE A 112 16.91 -1.78 -1.25
N ARG A 113 17.39 -2.64 -0.36
CA ARG A 113 18.79 -3.03 -0.22
C ARG A 113 18.84 -4.54 -0.11
N ARG A 114 19.31 -5.21 -1.16
CA ARG A 114 19.17 -6.67 -1.29
C ARG A 114 20.47 -7.37 -0.94
N LEU A 115 20.38 -8.34 -0.04
CA LEU A 115 21.44 -9.29 0.24
C LEU A 115 20.96 -10.66 -0.23
N VAL A 116 21.63 -11.25 -1.21
CA VAL A 116 21.36 -12.61 -1.68
C VAL A 116 22.49 -13.51 -1.20
N ILE A 117 22.17 -14.53 -0.42
CA ILE A 117 23.13 -15.48 0.14
C ILE A 117 22.94 -16.81 -0.57
N MET A 118 24.00 -17.37 -1.16
CA MET A 118 23.99 -18.70 -1.76
C MET A 118 24.94 -19.60 -0.98
N SER A 119 24.40 -20.56 -0.23
CA SER A 119 25.19 -21.43 0.67
C SER A 119 24.44 -22.70 1.02
N GLY A 120 25.19 -23.72 1.47
CA GLY A 120 24.63 -24.91 2.11
C GLY A 120 24.16 -24.68 3.55
N GLY A 121 24.42 -23.51 4.15
CA GLY A 121 23.97 -23.18 5.50
C GLY A 121 24.86 -23.74 6.62
N HIS A 122 26.11 -24.10 6.31
CA HIS A 122 27.11 -24.50 7.28
C HIS A 122 27.91 -23.28 7.73
N ALA A 123 27.97 -23.07 9.04
CA ALA A 123 28.67 -21.92 9.60
C ALA A 123 30.19 -22.15 9.69
N ILE A 124 30.61 -23.41 9.88
CA ILE A 124 32.01 -23.87 9.93
C ILE A 124 32.15 -25.26 9.29
N ASN A 125 33.38 -25.76 9.15
CA ASN A 125 33.66 -27.11 8.60
C ASN A 125 33.31 -28.22 9.60
N LYS A 126 32.92 -29.41 9.12
CA LYS A 126 32.28 -30.51 9.89
C LYS A 126 33.21 -31.69 10.26
N ASP A 127 34.53 -31.52 10.22
CA ASP A 127 35.43 -32.68 10.24
C ASP A 127 35.52 -33.38 11.62
N PHE A 128 35.13 -32.75 12.74
CA PHE A 128 35.21 -33.36 14.09
C PHE A 128 34.02 -33.05 15.03
N THR A 129 33.84 -33.83 16.10
CA THR A 129 32.73 -33.67 17.07
C THR A 129 32.75 -32.36 17.86
N GLU A 130 33.93 -31.77 18.11
CA GLU A 130 34.06 -30.41 18.67
C GLU A 130 33.49 -29.33 17.72
N ASP A 131 33.38 -29.63 16.42
CA ASP A 131 32.83 -28.70 15.44
C ASP A 131 31.30 -28.57 15.54
N ILE A 132 30.57 -29.50 16.16
CA ILE A 132 29.10 -29.42 16.23
C ILE A 132 28.64 -28.33 17.21
N GLU A 133 29.22 -28.28 18.41
CA GLU A 133 28.89 -27.23 19.39
C GLU A 133 29.38 -25.86 18.90
N ASN A 134 30.57 -25.81 18.29
CA ASN A 134 31.10 -24.60 17.68
C ASN A 134 30.22 -24.12 16.51
N GLU A 135 29.74 -25.02 15.65
CA GLU A 135 28.83 -24.68 14.54
C GLU A 135 27.52 -24.11 15.09
N ARG A 136 26.96 -24.73 16.13
CA ARG A 136 25.75 -24.23 16.78
C ARG A 136 25.95 -22.84 17.39
N ASN A 137 27.05 -22.61 18.08
CA ASN A 137 27.38 -21.33 18.70
C ASN A 137 27.57 -20.23 17.63
N GLU A 138 28.27 -20.55 16.54
CA GLU A 138 28.47 -19.63 15.42
C GLU A 138 27.16 -19.30 14.73
N LYS A 139 26.30 -20.29 14.46
CA LYS A 139 24.94 -20.08 13.92
C LYS A 139 24.13 -19.16 14.83
N MET A 140 24.19 -19.36 16.15
CA MET A 140 23.51 -18.48 17.10
C MET A 140 24.07 -17.06 17.09
N SER A 141 25.39 -16.88 16.99
CA SER A 141 26.04 -15.57 16.86
C SER A 141 25.59 -14.85 15.59
N ILE A 142 25.56 -15.55 14.45
CA ILE A 142 25.06 -15.05 13.17
C ILE A 142 23.59 -14.62 13.29
N LEU A 143 22.73 -15.45 13.88
CA LEU A 143 21.32 -15.10 14.07
C LEU A 143 21.14 -13.89 14.99
N GLN A 144 21.98 -13.72 16.01
CA GLN A 144 21.99 -12.52 16.85
C GLN A 144 22.44 -11.28 16.07
N LEU A 145 23.48 -11.38 15.25
CA LEU A 145 23.97 -10.32 14.38
C LEU A 145 22.87 -9.85 13.42
N VAL A 146 22.28 -10.79 12.68
CA VAL A 146 21.18 -10.54 11.77
C VAL A 146 19.97 -9.95 12.51
N GLY A 147 19.68 -10.46 13.73
CA GLY A 147 18.64 -9.96 14.62
C GLY A 147 18.82 -8.49 15.04
N LYS A 148 20.05 -8.02 15.22
CA LYS A 148 20.36 -6.61 15.56
C LYS A 148 20.08 -5.67 14.39
N ILE A 149 20.16 -6.17 13.16
CA ILE A 149 20.12 -5.36 11.93
C ILE A 149 18.71 -5.37 11.29
N ARG A 150 17.79 -6.10 11.93
CA ARG A 150 16.36 -6.19 11.60
C ARG A 150 15.81 -4.92 10.95
N LYS A 151 15.21 -5.11 9.76
CA LYS A 151 14.49 -4.11 8.95
C LYS A 151 15.34 -3.17 8.08
N ALA A 152 16.66 -3.35 7.99
CA ALA A 152 17.51 -2.54 7.10
C ALA A 152 17.69 -3.13 5.69
N PHE A 153 17.58 -4.46 5.55
CA PHE A 153 17.89 -5.19 4.32
C PHE A 153 16.80 -6.21 3.97
N HIS A 154 16.71 -6.54 2.67
CA HIS A 154 15.91 -7.63 2.13
C HIS A 154 16.82 -8.84 1.92
N ILE A 155 16.70 -9.84 2.80
CA ILE A 155 17.62 -10.97 2.81
C ILE A 155 16.98 -12.15 2.08
N VAL A 156 17.68 -12.62 1.06
CA VAL A 156 17.25 -13.73 0.21
C VAL A 156 18.28 -14.83 0.35
N CYS A 157 17.87 -16.02 0.72
CA CYS A 157 18.75 -17.18 0.78
C CYS A 157 18.41 -18.13 -0.36
N VAL A 158 19.42 -18.61 -1.09
CA VAL A 158 19.35 -19.68 -2.08
C VAL A 158 20.11 -20.87 -1.52
N PRO A 159 19.41 -21.87 -0.94
CA PRO A 159 20.04 -23.07 -0.43
C PRO A 159 20.64 -23.89 -1.57
N VAL A 160 21.87 -24.36 -1.40
CA VAL A 160 22.56 -25.21 -2.40
C VAL A 160 23.14 -26.47 -1.77
N GLY A 161 23.28 -27.51 -2.58
CA GLY A 161 23.76 -28.83 -2.18
C GLY A 161 22.63 -29.82 -1.89
N ARG A 162 23.01 -31.04 -1.50
CA ARG A 162 22.07 -32.16 -1.31
C ARG A 162 21.24 -32.05 -0.04
N ASP A 163 21.83 -31.51 1.02
CA ASP A 163 21.21 -31.38 2.34
C ASP A 163 21.58 -30.02 2.94
N PRO A 164 21.06 -28.91 2.36
CA PRO A 164 21.30 -27.59 2.92
C PRO A 164 20.55 -27.43 4.24
N ASP A 165 21.13 -26.66 5.17
CA ASP A 165 20.46 -26.31 6.44
C ASP A 165 19.36 -25.26 6.19
N MET A 166 18.19 -25.76 5.79
CA MET A 166 17.01 -24.95 5.48
C MET A 166 16.52 -24.16 6.69
N CYS A 167 16.65 -24.72 7.90
CA CYS A 167 16.22 -24.06 9.13
C CYS A 167 17.09 -22.84 9.42
N PHE A 168 18.41 -22.98 9.30
CA PHE A 168 19.34 -21.88 9.51
C PHE A 168 19.20 -20.79 8.44
N LEU A 169 19.22 -21.16 7.16
CA LEU A 169 19.07 -20.21 6.05
C LEU A 169 17.71 -19.52 6.06
N GLY A 170 16.64 -20.24 6.38
CA GLY A 170 15.31 -19.68 6.58
C GLY A 170 15.27 -18.70 7.75
N SER A 171 15.91 -19.04 8.87
CA SER A 171 16.00 -18.13 10.03
C SER A 171 16.76 -16.84 9.69
N ILE A 172 17.80 -16.91 8.86
CA ILE A 172 18.50 -15.73 8.33
C ILE A 172 17.59 -14.93 7.40
N ALA A 173 16.96 -15.55 6.41
CA ALA A 173 16.11 -14.86 5.45
C ALA A 173 14.96 -14.11 6.17
N TYR A 174 14.16 -14.82 6.96
CA TYR A 174 12.95 -14.30 7.62
C TYR A 174 13.23 -13.45 8.87
N SER A 175 14.49 -13.22 9.20
CA SER A 175 14.88 -12.12 10.09
C SER A 175 14.54 -10.74 9.49
N SER A 176 14.50 -10.65 8.16
CA SER A 176 14.08 -9.48 7.40
C SER A 176 12.58 -9.54 7.10
N LYS A 177 11.90 -8.39 7.08
CA LYS A 177 10.43 -8.31 6.93
C LYS A 177 9.91 -8.89 5.61
N SER A 178 10.74 -8.91 4.58
CA SER A 178 10.43 -9.41 3.23
C SER A 178 11.51 -10.36 2.76
N GLY A 179 12.04 -11.14 3.69
CA GLY A 179 13.01 -12.18 3.39
C GLY A 179 12.39 -13.33 2.63
N LYS A 180 13.20 -14.00 1.81
CA LYS A 180 12.76 -15.11 0.97
C LYS A 180 13.78 -16.24 1.01
N LEU A 181 13.28 -17.47 1.01
CA LEU A 181 14.06 -18.67 0.74
C LEU A 181 13.71 -19.13 -0.67
N LEU A 182 14.67 -19.06 -1.59
CA LEU A 182 14.45 -19.35 -3.01
C LEU A 182 15.10 -20.67 -3.40
N LYS A 183 14.44 -21.42 -4.27
CA LYS A 183 15.08 -22.51 -5.00
C LYS A 183 15.95 -21.97 -6.13
N VAL A 184 16.86 -22.81 -6.63
CA VAL A 184 17.79 -22.47 -7.72
C VAL A 184 17.03 -22.05 -8.98
N ASP A 185 15.97 -22.77 -9.33
CA ASP A 185 15.12 -22.53 -10.52
C ASP A 185 14.25 -21.27 -10.39
N GLU A 186 13.99 -20.79 -9.17
CA GLU A 186 13.23 -19.56 -8.91
C GLU A 186 14.07 -18.28 -9.11
N ALA A 187 15.39 -18.40 -9.25
CA ALA A 187 16.32 -17.28 -9.43
C ALA A 187 15.92 -16.37 -10.61
N ALA A 188 15.53 -16.96 -11.74
CA ALA A 188 15.14 -16.21 -12.94
C ALA A 188 13.88 -15.37 -12.71
N GLN A 189 12.86 -15.93 -12.05
CA GLN A 189 11.64 -15.20 -11.66
C GLN A 189 11.98 -14.10 -10.67
N PHE A 190 12.81 -14.39 -9.66
CA PHE A 190 13.17 -13.42 -8.64
C PHE A 190 13.92 -12.20 -9.19
N ALA A 191 14.69 -12.34 -10.28
CA ALA A 191 15.30 -11.21 -10.96
C ALA A 191 14.25 -10.18 -11.48
N ARG A 192 13.07 -10.66 -11.88
CA ARG A 192 11.93 -9.83 -12.32
C ARG A 192 11.21 -9.12 -11.18
N PHE A 193 11.40 -9.55 -9.93
CA PHE A 193 10.71 -9.02 -8.76
C PHE A 193 10.82 -7.50 -8.62
N SER A 194 11.93 -6.91 -9.08
CA SER A 194 12.14 -5.45 -9.04
C SER A 194 11.31 -4.71 -10.10
N THR A 195 11.08 -5.32 -11.26
CA THR A 195 10.14 -4.82 -12.28
C THR A 195 8.69 -4.97 -11.79
N ASN A 196 8.38 -6.08 -11.12
CA ASN A 196 7.07 -6.28 -10.49
C ASN A 196 6.79 -5.22 -9.41
N MET A 197 7.81 -4.72 -8.73
CA MET A 197 7.67 -3.56 -7.83
C MET A 197 7.35 -2.25 -8.57
N VAL A 198 7.83 -2.02 -9.79
CA VAL A 198 7.42 -0.84 -10.57
C VAL A 198 5.93 -0.89 -10.85
N ILE A 199 5.44 -2.04 -11.31
CA ILE A 199 4.01 -2.26 -11.59
C ILE A 199 3.18 -2.11 -10.31
N ALA A 200 3.63 -2.71 -9.19
CA ALA A 200 2.97 -2.55 -7.90
C ALA A 200 2.89 -1.06 -7.47
N SER A 201 3.94 -0.28 -7.73
CA SER A 201 3.96 1.16 -7.44
C SER A 201 2.91 1.93 -8.26
N GLU A 202 2.68 1.55 -9.52
CA GLU A 202 1.64 2.17 -10.34
C GLU A 202 0.24 1.78 -9.85
N ILE A 203 0.05 0.52 -9.46
CA ILE A 203 -1.22 0.02 -8.94
C ILE A 203 -1.62 0.74 -7.66
N ILE A 204 -0.71 0.88 -6.68
CA ILE A 204 -1.04 1.59 -5.42
C ILE A 204 -1.39 3.06 -5.66
N GLY A 205 -0.81 3.69 -6.68
CA GLY A 205 -1.16 5.07 -7.05
C GLY A 205 -2.57 5.18 -7.61
N LYS A 206 -2.95 4.26 -8.50
CA LYS A 206 -4.28 4.23 -9.14
C LYS A 206 -5.38 3.71 -8.20
N MET A 207 -5.03 2.83 -7.25
CA MET A 207 -5.95 2.18 -6.34
C MET A 207 -5.39 2.16 -4.91
N PRO A 208 -5.31 3.29 -4.20
CA PRO A 208 -4.65 3.40 -2.90
C PRO A 208 -5.46 2.72 -1.77
N THR A 209 -5.44 1.39 -1.74
CA THR A 209 -6.09 0.53 -0.72
C THR A 209 -5.05 -0.34 0.00
N VAL A 210 -5.39 -0.80 1.20
CA VAL A 210 -4.68 -1.88 1.92
C VAL A 210 -5.21 -3.28 1.61
N ASP A 211 -6.44 -3.39 1.10
CA ASP A 211 -7.19 -4.63 0.95
C ASP A 211 -7.35 -4.99 -0.53
N TYR A 212 -6.24 -5.41 -1.15
CA TYR A 212 -6.23 -5.95 -2.51
C TYR A 212 -6.70 -7.40 -2.50
N SER A 213 -7.48 -7.80 -3.50
CA SER A 213 -7.57 -9.20 -3.92
C SER A 213 -6.71 -9.46 -5.14
N LEU A 214 -6.37 -10.73 -5.41
CA LEU A 214 -5.62 -11.10 -6.60
C LEU A 214 -6.36 -10.71 -7.90
N ASP A 215 -7.70 -10.75 -7.89
CA ASP A 215 -8.53 -10.30 -9.01
C ASP A 215 -8.39 -8.79 -9.25
N ASP A 216 -8.36 -7.99 -8.17
CA ASP A 216 -8.15 -6.54 -8.27
C ASP A 216 -6.78 -6.24 -8.90
N VAL A 217 -5.74 -6.96 -8.47
CA VAL A 217 -4.38 -6.83 -9.02
C VAL A 217 -4.33 -7.23 -10.48
N THR A 218 -4.90 -8.39 -10.82
CA THR A 218 -4.96 -8.92 -12.19
C THR A 218 -5.63 -7.91 -13.12
N ALA A 219 -6.82 -7.42 -12.75
CA ALA A 219 -7.53 -6.40 -13.53
C ALA A 219 -6.71 -5.11 -13.68
N ALA A 220 -6.06 -4.65 -12.61
CA ALA A 220 -5.25 -3.44 -12.64
C ALA A 220 -4.02 -3.58 -13.55
N VAL A 221 -3.32 -4.72 -13.49
CA VAL A 221 -2.18 -5.02 -14.35
C VAL A 221 -2.59 -4.99 -15.82
N PHE A 222 -3.71 -5.64 -16.19
CA PHE A 222 -4.21 -5.60 -17.56
C PHE A 222 -4.62 -4.18 -18.00
N SER A 223 -5.14 -3.35 -17.09
CA SER A 223 -5.52 -1.97 -17.38
C SER A 223 -4.32 -1.01 -17.58
N ILE A 224 -3.15 -1.34 -17.03
CA ILE A 224 -1.97 -0.48 -17.11
C ILE A 224 -1.41 -0.45 -18.54
N GLY A 225 -1.56 -1.53 -19.32
CA GLY A 225 -1.23 -1.61 -20.75
C GLY A 225 0.19 -1.14 -21.10
N GLY A 226 1.15 -2.05 -21.29
CA GLY A 226 2.49 -1.68 -21.76
C GLY A 226 3.69 -2.45 -21.20
N GLY A 227 3.47 -3.46 -20.35
CA GLY A 227 4.51 -4.42 -19.99
C GLY A 227 4.64 -5.50 -21.05
N GLY A 228 5.83 -6.09 -21.22
CA GLY A 228 6.00 -7.35 -21.95
C GLY A 228 5.13 -8.49 -21.39
N PRO A 229 5.26 -9.73 -21.85
CA PRO A 229 4.45 -10.84 -21.34
C PRO A 229 4.55 -10.93 -19.81
N ILE A 230 3.43 -10.70 -19.12
CA ILE A 230 3.27 -10.83 -17.67
C ILE A 230 2.77 -12.23 -17.40
N THR A 231 3.46 -12.96 -16.52
CA THR A 231 3.12 -14.34 -16.16
C THR A 231 2.24 -14.39 -14.91
N GLU A 232 1.67 -15.56 -14.61
CA GLU A 232 0.96 -15.78 -13.34
C GLU A 232 1.88 -15.60 -12.13
N THR A 233 3.16 -15.97 -12.25
CA THR A 233 4.17 -15.74 -11.20
C THR A 233 4.42 -14.26 -10.97
N ASP A 234 4.42 -13.44 -12.03
CA ASP A 234 4.52 -11.98 -11.88
C ASP A 234 3.29 -11.41 -11.15
N LEU A 235 2.08 -11.88 -11.48
CA LEU A 235 0.86 -11.45 -10.77
C LEU A 235 0.92 -11.80 -9.28
N SER A 236 1.41 -12.99 -8.94
CA SER A 236 1.61 -13.41 -7.55
C SER A 236 2.64 -12.52 -6.83
N ASP A 237 3.78 -12.22 -7.47
CA ASP A 237 4.79 -11.33 -6.92
C ASP A 237 4.24 -9.92 -6.68
N ILE A 238 3.53 -9.36 -7.66
CA ILE A 238 2.91 -8.03 -7.57
C ILE A 238 1.91 -8.01 -6.41
N TYR A 239 1.05 -9.02 -6.31
CA TYR A 239 0.11 -9.15 -5.20
C TYR A 239 0.84 -9.21 -3.85
N GLU A 240 1.88 -10.03 -3.73
CA GLU A 240 2.70 -10.13 -2.52
C GLU A 240 3.33 -8.78 -2.13
N ILE A 241 3.88 -8.04 -3.09
CA ILE A 241 4.46 -6.72 -2.88
C ILE A 241 3.41 -5.75 -2.34
N LEU A 242 2.20 -5.76 -2.91
CA LEU A 242 1.11 -4.86 -2.53
C LEU A 242 0.60 -5.10 -1.11
N ILE A 243 0.38 -6.37 -0.73
CA ILE A 243 -0.11 -6.73 0.61
C ILE A 243 0.98 -6.55 1.68
N ASN A 244 2.25 -6.69 1.32
CA ASN A 244 3.39 -6.57 2.25
C ASN A 244 4.15 -5.24 2.09
N ARG A 245 3.56 -4.22 1.45
CA ARG A 245 4.27 -2.98 1.08
C ARG A 245 4.95 -2.25 2.24
N GLN A 246 4.40 -2.33 3.46
CA GLN A 246 5.01 -1.73 4.66
C GLN A 246 6.35 -2.41 5.04
N ALA A 247 6.63 -3.61 4.53
CA ALA A 247 7.95 -4.25 4.66
C ALA A 247 9.04 -3.53 3.86
N TYR A 248 8.66 -2.78 2.81
CA TYR A 248 9.55 -2.06 1.92
C TYR A 248 9.59 -0.55 2.19
N GLN A 249 8.87 -0.07 3.22
CA GLN A 249 8.90 1.33 3.60
C GLN A 249 10.26 1.71 4.21
N MET A 250 10.79 2.87 3.81
CA MET A 250 11.97 3.44 4.46
C MET A 250 11.70 3.70 5.95
N ASN A 251 12.48 3.06 6.81
CA ASN A 251 12.45 3.36 8.24
C ASN A 251 13.26 4.64 8.51
N PHE A 252 12.59 5.79 8.51
CA PHE A 252 13.20 7.08 8.87
C PHE A 252 13.29 7.34 10.37
N TYR A 253 12.71 6.45 11.19
CA TYR A 253 12.55 6.67 12.63
C TYR A 253 13.37 5.68 13.47
N PRO A 254 14.22 6.17 14.40
CA PRO A 254 14.59 5.40 15.58
C PRO A 254 13.32 5.09 16.39
N ARG A 255 13.23 3.88 16.95
CA ARG A 255 12.00 3.33 17.54
C ARG A 255 11.39 4.22 18.64
N ASP A 256 12.21 5.04 19.28
CA ASP A 256 11.84 5.84 20.46
C ASP A 256 11.16 7.18 20.12
N ASN A 257 11.26 7.66 18.86
CA ASN A 257 10.71 8.98 18.46
C ASN A 257 9.45 8.90 17.59
N ILE A 258 8.98 7.70 17.22
CA ILE A 258 7.87 7.50 16.26
C ILE A 258 6.58 8.14 16.78
N GLU A 259 6.16 7.86 18.01
CA GLU A 259 4.89 8.38 18.54
C GLU A 259 4.92 9.85 18.91
N SER A 260 6.11 10.43 19.13
CA SER A 260 6.23 11.85 19.44
C SER A 260 6.25 12.70 18.15
N ASP A 261 6.92 12.22 17.10
CA ASP A 261 7.02 12.90 15.80
C ASP A 261 5.82 12.65 14.88
N LEU A 262 5.20 11.48 14.96
CA LEU A 262 3.88 11.24 14.39
C LEU A 262 2.85 11.82 15.36
N HIS A 263 1.89 12.58 14.87
CA HIS A 263 0.73 13.10 15.62
C HIS A 263 0.99 14.31 16.54
N GLY A 264 2.25 14.72 16.69
CA GLY A 264 2.62 16.01 17.28
C GLY A 264 2.27 17.17 16.36
N GLU A 265 1.59 18.20 16.87
CA GLU A 265 1.45 19.50 16.18
C GLU A 265 2.17 20.51 17.08
N ARG A 266 3.34 20.98 16.65
CA ARG A 266 4.31 21.66 17.53
C ARG A 266 4.72 23.05 17.05
N ASN A 267 4.46 23.37 15.78
CA ASN A 267 4.91 24.60 15.14
C ASN A 267 3.74 25.21 14.37
N SER A 268 3.29 26.39 14.81
CA SER A 268 2.15 27.10 14.24
C SER A 268 2.43 27.71 12.86
N ARG A 269 3.70 27.77 12.42
CA ARG A 269 4.07 28.21 11.06
C ARG A 269 3.95 27.09 10.03
N LEU A 270 3.92 25.83 10.47
CA LEU A 270 3.72 24.68 9.58
C LEU A 270 2.22 24.46 9.35
N PRO A 271 1.84 23.88 8.19
CA PRO A 271 0.46 23.48 7.99
C PRO A 271 0.06 22.45 9.04
N PRO A 272 -1.09 22.63 9.70
CA PRO A 272 -1.49 21.80 10.83
C PRO A 272 -1.76 20.35 10.43
N ILE A 273 -1.78 19.43 11.40
CA ILE A 273 -2.04 18.02 11.11
C ILE A 273 -3.47 17.84 10.56
N GLY A 274 -3.66 16.84 9.71
CA GLY A 274 -4.88 16.63 8.91
C GLY A 274 -4.89 17.40 7.58
N THR A 275 -3.94 18.30 7.35
CA THR A 275 -3.81 19.05 6.09
C THR A 275 -3.46 18.14 4.91
N ARG A 276 -4.17 18.32 3.78
CA ARG A 276 -3.95 17.57 2.53
C ARG A 276 -2.82 18.17 1.70
N VAL A 277 -1.96 17.32 1.16
CA VAL A 277 -0.73 17.71 0.44
C VAL A 277 -0.52 16.94 -0.87
N ARG A 278 0.27 17.57 -1.75
CA ARG A 278 0.82 17.06 -3.01
C ARG A 278 2.30 17.38 -3.08
N ARG A 279 2.99 16.84 -4.08
CA ARG A 279 4.39 17.16 -4.36
C ARG A 279 4.57 18.63 -4.67
N GLY A 280 5.53 19.23 -4.00
CA GLY A 280 5.96 20.60 -4.23
C GLY A 280 7.02 20.72 -5.33
N PRO A 281 7.36 21.96 -5.72
CA PRO A 281 8.30 22.24 -6.81
C PRO A 281 9.73 21.75 -6.58
N ASN A 282 10.12 21.47 -5.33
CA ASN A 282 11.47 20.98 -4.98
C ASN A 282 11.47 19.47 -4.71
N TRP A 283 10.52 18.73 -5.28
CA TRP A 283 10.42 17.29 -5.09
C TRP A 283 11.64 16.55 -5.67
N SER A 284 12.35 15.80 -4.82
CA SER A 284 13.56 15.05 -5.20
C SER A 284 13.46 13.55 -4.94
N TYR A 285 12.25 13.02 -4.70
CA TYR A 285 12.06 11.65 -4.19
C TYR A 285 11.53 10.66 -5.24
N PHE A 286 11.61 10.99 -6.53
CA PHE A 286 11.01 10.18 -7.62
C PHE A 286 9.56 9.79 -7.28
N GLY A 287 9.02 8.70 -7.83
CA GLY A 287 7.64 8.21 -7.61
C GLY A 287 7.29 7.73 -6.19
N GLN A 288 7.95 8.23 -5.13
CA GLN A 288 7.71 7.81 -3.74
C GLN A 288 6.29 8.09 -3.22
N ASP A 289 5.59 9.07 -3.77
CA ASP A 289 4.19 9.34 -3.48
C ASP A 289 3.22 8.52 -4.34
N SER A 290 3.73 7.84 -5.39
CA SER A 290 2.92 7.11 -6.37
C SER A 290 1.81 7.97 -6.99
N ASP A 291 2.05 9.28 -7.14
CA ASP A 291 1.05 10.27 -7.58
C ASP A 291 -0.24 10.29 -6.74
N ALA A 292 -0.19 9.85 -5.48
CA ALA A 292 -1.30 9.97 -4.55
C ALA A 292 -1.29 11.32 -3.83
N CYS A 293 -2.44 11.72 -3.28
CA CYS A 293 -2.48 12.78 -2.28
C CYS A 293 -1.94 12.25 -0.95
N GLY A 294 -1.50 13.15 -0.08
CA GLY A 294 -1.13 12.81 1.29
C GLY A 294 -1.81 13.67 2.32
N THR A 295 -1.65 13.31 3.59
CA THR A 295 -2.09 14.06 4.76
C THR A 295 -0.91 14.27 5.70
N ILE A 296 -0.72 15.49 6.18
CA ILE A 296 0.25 15.78 7.24
C ILE A 296 -0.25 15.12 8.53
N VAL A 297 0.52 14.20 9.07
CA VAL A 297 0.18 13.45 10.29
C VAL A 297 1.01 13.87 11.49
N GLY A 298 2.05 14.69 11.34
CA GLY A 298 2.85 15.18 12.47
C GLY A 298 3.92 16.20 12.08
N HIS A 299 4.37 16.99 13.05
CA HIS A 299 5.45 17.97 12.93
C HIS A 299 6.72 17.42 13.60
N ARG A 300 7.83 17.46 12.88
CA ARG A 300 9.11 16.91 13.32
C ARG A 300 10.04 18.02 13.79
N ILE A 301 10.89 17.71 14.76
CA ILE A 301 11.84 18.66 15.34
C ILE A 301 13.17 18.66 14.55
N VAL A 302 13.53 17.53 13.93
CA VAL A 302 14.82 17.33 13.26
C VAL A 302 14.59 16.83 11.84
N TYR A 303 15.27 17.46 10.86
CA TYR A 303 15.36 17.09 9.44
C TYR A 303 14.01 16.75 8.78
N HIS A 304 13.55 17.54 7.79
CA HIS A 304 12.20 17.43 7.23
C HIS A 304 11.12 17.65 8.29
N ASN A 305 10.55 18.85 8.32
CA ASN A 305 9.73 19.34 9.41
C ASN A 305 8.27 18.83 9.44
N VAL A 306 7.82 18.08 8.42
CA VAL A 306 6.49 17.45 8.39
C VAL A 306 6.57 15.94 8.10
N SER A 307 5.73 15.15 8.76
CA SER A 307 5.46 13.74 8.41
C SER A 307 4.19 13.68 7.58
N VAL A 308 4.24 13.03 6.40
CA VAL A 308 3.09 12.87 5.51
C VAL A 308 2.76 11.41 5.36
N GLU A 309 1.51 11.05 5.65
CA GLU A 309 0.91 9.77 5.28
C GLU A 309 0.24 9.94 3.92
N TRP A 310 0.78 9.28 2.90
CA TRP A 310 0.21 9.24 1.56
C TRP A 310 -1.03 8.38 1.54
N ASP A 311 -1.88 8.59 0.54
CA ASP A 311 -3.11 7.84 0.42
C ASP A 311 -2.86 6.34 0.22
N THR A 312 -1.68 5.96 -0.26
CA THR A 312 -1.15 4.60 -0.33
C THR A 312 -0.87 3.95 1.04
N SER A 313 -1.09 4.69 2.13
CA SER A 313 -0.79 4.35 3.52
C SER A 313 0.72 4.34 3.86
N MET A 314 1.57 4.83 2.96
CA MET A 314 3.00 4.96 3.22
C MET A 314 3.31 6.30 3.88
N VAL A 315 4.21 6.31 4.86
CA VAL A 315 4.53 7.50 5.66
C VAL A 315 5.97 7.92 5.44
N PHE A 316 6.18 9.16 5.03
CA PHE A 316 7.51 9.72 4.78
C PHE A 316 7.64 11.15 5.30
N PRO A 317 8.83 11.54 5.78
CA PRO A 317 9.07 12.90 6.23
C PRO A 317 9.52 13.81 5.07
N TYR A 318 8.98 15.03 5.01
CA TYR A 318 9.30 16.04 4.01
C TYR A 318 9.58 17.41 4.61
N HIS A 319 10.24 18.25 3.82
CA HIS A 319 10.44 19.65 4.16
C HIS A 319 9.28 20.50 3.64
N TYR A 320 8.78 21.38 4.49
CA TYR A 320 7.81 22.41 4.15
C TYR A 320 8.40 23.76 4.57
N ASP A 321 8.61 24.65 3.61
CA ASP A 321 9.17 25.97 3.85
C ASP A 321 8.17 26.84 4.65
N THR A 322 8.68 27.50 5.68
CA THR A 322 7.91 28.40 6.57
C THR A 322 8.23 29.87 6.39
N GLY A 323 8.93 30.24 5.30
CA GLY A 323 9.30 31.62 4.97
C GLY A 323 10.55 32.08 5.70
N GLY A 324 11.65 31.32 5.57
CA GLY A 324 12.93 31.65 6.19
C GLY A 324 14.01 30.58 6.05
N ASP A 325 13.78 29.53 5.27
CA ASP A 325 14.77 28.53 4.91
C ASP A 325 14.97 28.51 3.38
N ASP A 326 16.21 28.45 2.91
CA ASP A 326 16.53 28.44 1.48
C ASP A 326 16.30 27.07 0.81
N GLN A 327 15.63 26.14 1.51
CA GLN A 327 15.46 24.75 1.05
C GLN A 327 14.21 24.59 0.17
N GLY A 328 13.17 25.41 0.40
CA GLY A 328 11.89 25.41 -0.33
C GLY A 328 11.09 24.10 -0.19
N SER A 329 9.78 24.14 -0.37
CA SER A 329 8.92 23.01 0.00
C SER A 329 9.03 21.78 -0.92
N HIS A 330 9.30 20.62 -0.31
CA HIS A 330 9.13 19.31 -0.95
C HIS A 330 7.66 18.97 -1.15
N VAL A 331 6.77 19.38 -0.24
CA VAL A 331 5.32 19.18 -0.37
C VAL A 331 4.59 20.50 -0.35
N VAL A 332 3.58 20.63 -1.19
CA VAL A 332 2.64 21.75 -1.19
C VAL A 332 1.27 21.23 -0.84
N VAL A 333 0.35 22.15 -0.73
CA VAL A 333 -0.98 21.85 -0.26
C VAL A 333 -1.96 21.73 -1.38
N CYS A 334 -2.96 20.88 -1.15
CA CYS A 334 -4.06 20.69 -2.06
C CYS A 334 -5.42 20.74 -1.36
N ASP A 335 -6.45 20.91 -2.17
CA ASP A 335 -7.85 20.82 -1.76
C ASP A 335 -8.46 19.45 -2.08
N GLU A 336 -7.64 18.50 -2.54
CA GLU A 336 -8.08 17.17 -2.93
C GLU A 336 -8.45 16.33 -1.70
N PRO A 337 -9.73 15.91 -1.59
CA PRO A 337 -10.18 15.15 -0.44
C PRO A 337 -9.63 13.72 -0.48
N ARG A 338 -9.61 13.05 0.69
CA ARG A 338 -9.41 11.60 0.75
C ARG A 338 -10.64 10.91 0.19
N ILE A 339 -10.44 10.04 -0.80
CA ILE A 339 -11.48 9.17 -1.36
C ILE A 339 -11.24 7.75 -0.84
N LEU A 340 -12.25 7.16 -0.20
CA LEU A 340 -12.18 5.78 0.26
C LEU A 340 -12.54 4.81 -0.85
N LEU A 341 -11.81 3.70 -0.92
CA LEU A 341 -12.19 2.55 -1.74
C LEU A 341 -13.14 1.65 -0.93
N GLN A 342 -14.00 0.90 -1.62
CA GLN A 342 -15.21 0.29 -1.04
C GLN A 342 -15.02 -0.62 0.19
N ARG A 343 -13.81 -1.17 0.39
CA ARG A 343 -13.51 -2.03 1.54
C ARG A 343 -13.05 -1.22 2.77
N GLU A 344 -12.59 0.01 2.57
CA GLU A 344 -12.14 0.90 3.64
C GLU A 344 -13.34 1.59 4.29
N LYS A 345 -13.45 1.49 5.62
CA LYS A 345 -14.50 2.19 6.38
C LYS A 345 -14.11 3.62 6.74
N ILE A 346 -12.82 3.84 6.97
CA ILE A 346 -12.22 5.13 7.33
C ILE A 346 -10.71 5.06 7.08
N ALA A 347 -10.10 6.20 6.75
CA ALA A 347 -8.66 6.31 6.55
C ALA A 347 -8.17 7.69 7.01
N VAL A 348 -6.85 7.86 7.10
CA VAL A 348 -6.23 9.17 7.31
C VAL A 348 -6.58 10.12 6.16
N GLY A 349 -6.83 11.37 6.49
CA GLY A 349 -7.30 12.40 5.55
C GLY A 349 -8.80 12.44 5.33
N CYS A 350 -9.56 11.47 5.85
CA CYS A 350 -11.03 11.52 5.80
C CYS A 350 -11.57 12.73 6.57
N LEU A 351 -12.66 13.29 6.05
CA LEU A 351 -13.44 14.33 6.71
C LEU A 351 -14.53 13.69 7.57
N VAL A 352 -14.72 14.21 8.77
CA VAL A 352 -15.71 13.69 9.72
C VAL A 352 -16.47 14.80 10.42
N GLN A 353 -17.66 14.49 10.91
CA GLN A 353 -18.48 15.36 11.76
C GLN A 353 -18.98 14.57 12.98
N ARG A 354 -19.67 15.24 13.90
CA ARG A 354 -20.35 14.57 15.02
C ARG A 354 -21.24 13.43 14.50
N GLY A 355 -21.12 12.27 15.13
CA GLY A 355 -21.90 11.07 14.87
C GLY A 355 -23.04 10.88 15.87
N PRO A 356 -23.83 9.81 15.70
CA PRO A 356 -25.02 9.55 16.51
C PRO A 356 -24.73 9.34 18.00
N ASP A 357 -23.55 8.82 18.35
CA ASP A 357 -23.18 8.50 19.73
C ASP A 357 -22.30 9.59 20.38
N TRP A 358 -22.23 10.78 19.76
CA TRP A 358 -21.40 11.88 20.24
C TRP A 358 -21.82 12.32 21.65
N LYS A 359 -20.86 12.25 22.58
CA LYS A 359 -21.03 12.65 23.99
C LYS A 359 -19.98 13.64 24.47
N TRP A 360 -19.22 14.21 23.54
CA TRP A 360 -18.00 14.96 23.84
C TRP A 360 -18.22 16.48 23.80
N PHE A 361 -19.40 16.95 24.21
CA PHE A 361 -19.75 18.39 24.24
C PHE A 361 -19.33 19.12 22.96
N ASP A 362 -18.79 20.34 23.07
CA ASP A 362 -18.32 21.14 21.93
C ASP A 362 -16.80 20.98 21.68
N GLN A 363 -16.27 19.78 21.86
CA GLN A 363 -14.86 19.52 21.56
C GLN A 363 -14.48 19.78 20.10
N ASP A 364 -15.43 19.62 19.19
CA ASP A 364 -15.32 19.95 17.76
C ASP A 364 -15.47 21.46 17.47
N GLY A 365 -15.79 22.28 18.46
CA GLY A 365 -16.01 23.72 18.32
C GLY A 365 -17.48 24.11 18.07
N GLY A 366 -18.42 23.19 18.29
CA GLY A 366 -19.85 23.41 18.06
C GLY A 366 -20.38 22.63 16.85
N GLU A 367 -21.70 22.54 16.73
CA GLU A 367 -22.34 21.62 15.78
C GLU A 367 -21.97 21.88 14.31
N GLY A 368 -21.59 20.79 13.64
CA GLY A 368 -21.29 20.72 12.21
C GLY A 368 -19.92 21.26 11.81
N ASN A 369 -19.03 21.49 12.77
CA ASN A 369 -17.63 21.59 12.41
C ASN A 369 -17.13 20.31 11.75
N ILE A 370 -16.25 20.47 10.75
CA ILE A 370 -15.71 19.35 9.98
C ILE A 370 -14.29 19.08 10.47
N GLY A 371 -14.09 17.90 11.04
CA GLY A 371 -12.80 17.42 11.51
C GLY A 371 -12.06 16.67 10.41
N SER A 372 -10.74 16.60 10.55
CA SER A 372 -9.86 15.79 9.69
C SER A 372 -9.24 14.66 10.48
N VAL A 373 -9.38 13.43 9.97
CA VAL A 373 -8.75 12.24 10.56
C VAL A 373 -7.25 12.26 10.30
N TYR A 374 -6.44 12.14 11.34
CA TYR A 374 -4.97 12.13 11.22
C TYR A 374 -4.32 10.84 11.76
N ARG A 375 -5.11 9.95 12.39
CA ARG A 375 -4.67 8.61 12.83
C ARG A 375 -5.87 7.69 12.89
N VAL A 376 -5.73 6.47 12.38
CA VAL A 376 -6.69 5.36 12.54
C VAL A 376 -6.01 4.27 13.35
N LYS A 377 -6.74 3.65 14.30
CA LYS A 377 -6.25 2.55 15.11
C LYS A 377 -7.06 1.28 14.86
N ASP A 378 -6.41 0.14 15.04
CA ASP A 378 -7.03 -1.19 14.87
C ASP A 378 -8.13 -1.47 15.90
N ASP A 379 -8.14 -0.74 17.02
CA ASP A 379 -9.17 -0.79 18.06
C ASP A 379 -10.48 -0.08 17.68
N LYS A 380 -10.69 0.27 16.40
CA LYS A 380 -11.89 0.99 15.92
C LYS A 380 -12.05 2.38 16.55
N THR A 381 -10.94 3.01 16.91
CA THR A 381 -10.91 4.43 17.25
C THR A 381 -10.14 5.23 16.21
N VAL A 382 -10.51 6.51 16.07
CA VAL A 382 -9.86 7.44 15.15
C VAL A 382 -9.48 8.71 15.89
N HIS A 383 -8.34 9.28 15.54
CA HIS A 383 -7.95 10.59 16.04
C HIS A 383 -8.28 11.67 15.02
N VAL A 384 -8.96 12.70 15.50
CA VAL A 384 -9.51 13.78 14.68
C VAL A 384 -8.94 15.09 15.18
N ARG A 385 -8.56 15.94 14.23
CA ARG A 385 -8.20 17.33 14.45
C ARG A 385 -9.35 18.20 13.98
N TRP A 386 -9.88 19.03 14.88
CA TRP A 386 -11.00 19.93 14.62
C TRP A 386 -10.52 21.33 14.20
N PRO A 387 -11.38 22.16 13.58
CA PRO A 387 -11.03 23.51 13.14
C PRO A 387 -10.52 24.42 14.26
N ASN A 388 -11.06 24.26 15.47
CA ASN A 388 -10.64 24.98 16.68
C ASN A 388 -9.24 24.57 17.21
N GLY A 389 -8.52 23.68 16.50
CA GLY A 389 -7.21 23.16 16.89
C GLY A 389 -7.26 22.00 17.89
N LYS A 390 -8.43 21.65 18.43
CA LYS A 390 -8.56 20.54 19.36
C LYS A 390 -8.31 19.20 18.65
N LYS A 391 -7.55 18.33 19.32
CA LYS A 391 -7.22 16.98 18.87
C LYS A 391 -7.65 15.98 19.93
N SER A 392 -8.38 14.95 19.53
CA SER A 392 -8.78 13.87 20.43
C SER A 392 -9.07 12.59 19.64
N ASN A 393 -9.18 11.47 20.34
CA ASN A 393 -9.65 10.20 19.79
C ASN A 393 -11.16 10.01 20.03
N TYR A 394 -11.81 9.34 19.08
CA TYR A 394 -13.25 9.12 19.02
C TYR A 394 -13.55 7.69 18.57
N ARG A 395 -14.68 7.15 19.02
CA ARG A 395 -15.13 5.80 18.63
C ARG A 395 -15.65 5.82 17.21
N PHE A 396 -15.21 4.86 16.40
CA PHE A 396 -15.72 4.59 15.06
C PHE A 396 -15.99 3.09 14.91
N GLY A 397 -16.92 2.61 15.73
CA GLY A 397 -17.29 1.19 15.86
C GLY A 397 -16.73 0.48 17.10
N TYR A 398 -15.98 1.18 17.96
CA TYR A 398 -15.60 0.66 19.29
C TYR A 398 -16.85 0.52 20.17
N ASP A 399 -17.05 -0.66 20.75
CA ASP A 399 -18.29 -1.08 21.42
C ASP A 399 -19.56 -0.82 20.59
N GLY A 400 -19.46 -0.87 19.25
CA GLY A 400 -20.57 -0.60 18.34
C GLY A 400 -20.97 0.87 18.23
N ASN A 401 -20.26 1.80 18.91
CA ASN A 401 -20.59 3.21 18.93
C ASN A 401 -19.81 4.01 17.89
N TYR A 402 -20.45 5.05 17.34
CA TYR A 402 -19.91 5.97 16.36
C TYR A 402 -20.03 7.40 16.89
N ASP A 403 -18.99 7.84 17.59
CA ASP A 403 -18.88 9.24 18.03
C ASP A 403 -18.74 10.18 16.83
N VAL A 404 -18.09 9.74 15.76
CA VAL A 404 -17.92 10.52 14.53
C VAL A 404 -18.52 9.80 13.33
N SER A 405 -18.98 10.58 12.35
CA SER A 405 -19.52 10.08 11.08
C SER A 405 -18.71 10.62 9.90
N LEU A 406 -18.49 9.77 8.90
CA LEU A 406 -17.78 10.14 7.68
C LEU A 406 -18.58 11.17 6.88
N CYS A 407 -17.94 12.24 6.45
CA CYS A 407 -18.53 13.19 5.53
C CYS A 407 -18.32 12.73 4.08
N ASP A 408 -19.30 12.98 3.22
CA ASP A 408 -19.12 12.81 1.77
C ASP A 408 -18.22 13.94 1.24
N PRO A 409 -17.01 13.65 0.71
CA PRO A 409 -16.13 14.67 0.17
C PRO A 409 -16.65 15.33 -1.11
N PHE A 410 -17.75 14.82 -1.69
CA PHE A 410 -18.41 15.40 -2.85
C PHE A 410 -19.66 16.21 -2.49
N ASP A 411 -20.06 16.27 -1.21
CA ASP A 411 -21.12 17.15 -0.76
C ASP A 411 -20.64 18.61 -0.76
N GLU A 412 -21.27 19.44 -1.59
CA GLU A 412 -20.94 20.87 -1.73
C GLU A 412 -21.04 21.64 -0.42
N ASN A 413 -21.98 21.30 0.46
CA ASN A 413 -22.13 21.96 1.75
C ASN A 413 -20.99 21.60 2.68
N ILE A 414 -20.57 20.32 2.71
CA ILE A 414 -19.40 19.88 3.49
C ILE A 414 -18.16 20.60 3.00
N MET A 415 -17.92 20.61 1.68
CA MET A 415 -16.74 21.24 1.10
C MET A 415 -16.72 22.75 1.26
N ARG A 416 -17.89 23.41 1.23
CA ARG A 416 -18.02 24.84 1.54
C ARG A 416 -17.64 25.13 2.98
N ARG A 417 -18.22 24.40 3.95
CA ARG A 417 -17.93 24.56 5.38
C ARG A 417 -16.46 24.30 5.69
N MET A 418 -15.89 23.26 5.10
CA MET A 418 -14.46 22.95 5.24
C MET A 418 -13.59 24.12 4.78
N LYS A 419 -13.90 24.75 3.64
CA LYS A 419 -13.16 25.91 3.12
C LYS A 419 -13.31 27.14 4.01
N GLU A 420 -14.51 27.39 4.52
CA GLU A 420 -14.79 28.50 5.45
C GLU A 420 -14.07 28.33 6.79
N GLN A 421 -13.87 27.09 7.24
CA GLN A 421 -13.15 26.72 8.47
C GLN A 421 -11.62 26.75 8.35
N ARG A 422 -11.05 26.90 7.13
CA ARG A 422 -9.59 26.90 6.93
C ARG A 422 -8.98 28.23 7.34
N HIS A 423 -7.95 28.17 8.19
CA HIS A 423 -7.07 29.30 8.47
C HIS A 423 -6.09 29.59 7.31
N ASP A 424 -5.60 30.83 7.22
CA ASP A 424 -4.81 31.35 6.10
C ASP A 424 -3.34 30.90 6.17
N TRP A 425 -3.08 29.63 5.90
CA TRP A 425 -1.72 29.14 5.74
C TRP A 425 -1.37 29.18 4.24
N SER A 426 -0.68 30.25 3.86
CA SER A 426 -0.06 30.54 2.56
C SER A 426 -0.85 30.13 1.29
N LYS A 427 -1.80 30.98 0.87
CA LYS A 427 -2.51 30.92 -0.42
C LYS A 427 -1.61 30.86 -1.68
N ASN A 428 -0.28 30.96 -1.53
CA ASN A 428 0.66 30.94 -2.64
C ASN A 428 1.16 29.52 -3.03
N SER A 429 1.11 28.53 -2.13
CA SER A 429 1.66 27.19 -2.40
C SER A 429 0.77 26.26 -3.23
N ALA A 430 -0.56 26.48 -3.24
CA ALA A 430 -1.53 25.61 -3.92
C ALA A 430 -1.52 25.68 -5.47
N LYS A 431 -0.70 26.55 -6.09
CA LYS A 431 -0.72 26.77 -7.55
C LYS A 431 0.34 25.97 -8.33
N MET A 432 1.28 25.31 -7.64
CA MET A 432 2.43 24.64 -8.29
C MET A 432 2.60 23.23 -7.73
N VAL A 433 2.22 22.23 -8.53
CA VAL A 433 2.46 20.80 -8.23
C VAL A 433 3.50 20.28 -9.21
N ALA A 434 4.47 19.51 -8.71
CA ALA A 434 5.46 18.87 -9.56
C ALA A 434 4.91 17.55 -10.14
N SER A 435 5.31 17.21 -11.36
CA SER A 435 5.11 15.87 -11.94
C SER A 435 6.12 14.85 -11.40
N ASN A 436 5.95 13.58 -11.78
CA ASN A 436 6.80 12.45 -11.38
C ASN A 436 8.30 12.63 -11.58
N ASP A 437 8.68 13.44 -12.56
CA ASP A 437 10.06 13.74 -12.90
C ASP A 437 10.62 14.99 -12.19
N GLY A 438 9.85 15.57 -11.27
CA GLY A 438 10.20 16.83 -10.60
C GLY A 438 10.02 18.07 -11.48
N THR A 439 9.53 17.93 -12.72
CA THR A 439 9.27 19.11 -13.56
C THR A 439 8.06 19.89 -13.06
N ARG A 440 8.15 21.22 -13.15
CA ARG A 440 7.12 22.13 -12.64
C ARG A 440 5.96 22.19 -13.62
N SER A 441 4.77 21.81 -13.18
CA SER A 441 3.54 22.03 -13.93
C SER A 441 2.62 23.00 -13.19
N LYS A 442 1.86 23.82 -13.94
CA LYS A 442 0.79 24.62 -13.35
C LYS A 442 -0.31 23.66 -12.93
N TYR A 443 -0.66 23.67 -11.64
CA TYR A 443 -1.79 22.87 -11.16
C TYR A 443 -3.08 23.34 -11.83
N ASN A 444 -3.65 22.51 -12.70
CA ASN A 444 -4.87 22.84 -13.42
C ASN A 444 -6.06 22.27 -12.64
N LYS A 445 -6.77 23.14 -11.91
CA LYS A 445 -8.03 22.80 -11.23
C LYS A 445 -9.09 22.20 -12.19
N LYS A 446 -8.90 22.36 -13.51
CA LYS A 446 -9.73 21.80 -14.58
C LYS A 446 -9.56 20.28 -14.77
N ASP A 447 -8.45 19.68 -14.34
CA ASP A 447 -8.29 18.23 -14.41
C ASP A 447 -9.26 17.55 -13.41
N PHE A 448 -9.44 18.16 -12.24
CA PHE A 448 -10.51 17.82 -11.31
C PHE A 448 -11.90 18.18 -11.85
N ALA A 449 -12.05 19.33 -12.54
CA ALA A 449 -13.34 19.76 -13.08
C ALA A 449 -13.81 18.95 -14.30
N SER A 450 -12.92 18.33 -15.07
CA SER A 450 -13.29 17.41 -16.17
C SER A 450 -13.67 16.02 -15.65
N ALA A 451 -13.05 15.59 -14.54
CA ALA A 451 -13.48 14.44 -13.76
C ALA A 451 -14.79 14.70 -12.98
N ALA A 452 -15.07 15.96 -12.61
CA ALA A 452 -16.26 16.38 -11.86
C ALA A 452 -17.39 16.94 -12.74
N SER A 453 -17.17 17.30 -14.01
CA SER A 453 -18.19 17.89 -14.90
C SER A 453 -19.30 16.93 -15.32
N ASN A 454 -19.19 15.64 -14.97
CA ASN A 454 -20.22 14.63 -15.22
C ASN A 454 -21.20 14.46 -14.05
N ILE A 455 -21.20 15.35 -13.05
CA ILE A 455 -22.21 15.37 -11.99
C ILE A 455 -23.08 16.62 -12.21
N ARG A 456 -24.19 16.47 -12.94
CA ARG A 456 -25.23 17.52 -13.01
C ARG A 456 -26.22 17.33 -11.86
N ASN A 457 -26.31 18.34 -11.01
CA ASN A 457 -27.42 18.59 -10.08
C ASN A 457 -28.74 18.81 -10.84
N PRO A 458 -29.88 18.44 -10.25
CA PRO A 458 -31.13 19.15 -10.53
C PRO A 458 -31.81 19.62 -9.23
N ARG A 459 -31.87 20.94 -9.05
CA ARG A 459 -33.06 21.60 -8.49
C ARG A 459 -33.81 22.22 -9.66
N ASP A 460 -35.00 21.73 -9.97
CA ASP A 460 -36.27 22.45 -9.76
C ASP A 460 -37.47 21.80 -10.46
N VAL A 461 -38.66 22.18 -9.97
CA VAL A 461 -40.02 22.12 -10.57
C VAL A 461 -41.00 21.05 -10.04
N ASN A 462 -41.77 21.46 -9.00
CA ASN A 462 -43.26 21.53 -8.88
C ASN A 462 -44.14 20.33 -9.35
N LYS A 463 -45.28 19.95 -8.74
CA LYS A 463 -46.33 20.68 -7.96
C LYS A 463 -47.38 19.66 -7.43
N LYS A 464 -48.08 20.07 -6.34
CA LYS A 464 -49.48 19.75 -5.92
C LYS A 464 -49.79 18.32 -5.41
N ASN A 465 -50.52 18.09 -4.30
CA ASN A 465 -51.75 18.73 -3.80
C ASN A 465 -52.03 18.37 -2.30
N THR A 466 -52.54 19.34 -1.52
CA THR A 466 -53.62 19.32 -0.47
C THR A 466 -53.72 18.16 0.55
N GLU A 467 -53.97 18.33 1.87
CA GLU A 467 -54.83 19.29 2.59
C GLU A 467 -54.66 19.18 4.14
N ILE A 468 -54.84 20.33 4.82
CA ILE A 468 -55.48 20.59 6.15
C ILE A 468 -54.77 20.29 7.50
N CYS A 469 -54.55 21.42 8.21
CA CYS A 469 -54.47 21.73 9.65
C CYS A 469 -54.93 20.70 10.71
N GLU A 470 -54.23 20.66 11.86
CA GLU A 470 -54.63 21.37 13.10
C GLU A 470 -53.56 21.27 14.22
N LYS A 471 -53.62 22.22 15.16
CA LYS A 471 -52.73 22.43 16.32
C LYS A 471 -53.08 21.47 17.47
N ASP A 472 -52.10 21.06 18.29
CA ASP A 472 -52.01 21.45 19.71
C ASP A 472 -50.95 20.65 20.54
N LYS A 473 -50.24 21.42 21.38
CA LYS A 473 -49.87 21.22 22.81
C LYS A 473 -49.15 19.96 23.35
N MET A 474 -47.98 20.25 23.94
CA MET A 474 -47.50 19.97 25.32
C MET A 474 -47.63 18.57 25.97
N ALA A 475 -46.49 18.20 26.59
CA ALA A 475 -46.30 17.66 27.95
C ALA A 475 -45.90 16.18 28.15
N GLU A 476 -44.74 16.06 28.81
CA GLU A 476 -44.36 15.20 29.94
C GLU A 476 -44.62 13.68 29.95
N GLY A 477 -43.51 12.96 30.18
CA GLY A 477 -43.37 12.12 31.38
C GLY A 477 -43.65 10.62 31.22
N GLY A 478 -42.75 9.79 31.76
CA GLY A 478 -43.14 8.43 32.18
C GLY A 478 -42.17 7.30 31.86
N LYS A 479 -41.06 7.24 32.60
CA LYS A 479 -40.47 6.05 33.23
C LYS A 479 -41.17 4.68 33.00
N ARG A 480 -40.31 3.68 32.71
CA ARG A 480 -40.03 2.43 33.47
C ARG A 480 -40.32 1.07 32.81
N ASN A 481 -39.29 0.23 32.95
CA ASN A 481 -39.30 -1.22 33.27
C ASN A 481 -39.40 -2.26 32.13
N SER A 482 -38.23 -2.84 31.80
CA SER A 482 -38.06 -4.29 31.56
C SER A 482 -38.41 -5.09 32.85
N PRO A 483 -38.79 -6.38 32.82
CA PRO A 483 -37.91 -7.53 32.45
C PRO A 483 -38.70 -8.78 31.94
N PRO A 484 -38.22 -10.05 32.04
CA PRO A 484 -36.98 -10.68 31.61
C PRO A 484 -37.19 -11.88 30.65
N VAL A 485 -36.04 -12.39 30.18
CA VAL A 485 -35.73 -13.59 29.39
C VAL A 485 -36.34 -14.91 29.93
N GLN A 486 -36.74 -15.82 29.01
CA GLN A 486 -36.70 -17.27 29.23
C GLN A 486 -36.31 -18.06 27.96
N HIS A 487 -35.57 -19.14 28.20
CA HIS A 487 -34.80 -20.05 27.34
C HIS A 487 -35.54 -20.76 26.19
N LYS A 488 -34.79 -21.13 25.13
CA LYS A 488 -34.44 -22.55 24.85
C LYS A 488 -33.46 -22.71 23.67
N MET A 489 -32.41 -23.48 23.92
CA MET A 489 -31.48 -24.04 22.95
C MET A 489 -31.86 -25.52 22.81
N GLU A 490 -32.24 -25.97 21.61
CA GLU A 490 -32.30 -27.39 21.24
C GLU A 490 -31.89 -27.49 19.76
N GLY A 491 -31.00 -28.44 19.47
CA GLY A 491 -30.44 -28.69 18.15
C GLY A 491 -31.05 -29.91 17.44
N LEU A 492 -30.41 -30.23 16.31
CA LEU A 492 -30.52 -31.41 15.44
C LEU A 492 -31.59 -31.39 14.35
N GLY A 493 -31.15 -31.76 13.13
CA GLY A 493 -32.01 -32.38 12.12
C GLY A 493 -32.00 -31.69 10.76
N GLY A 494 -31.28 -32.28 9.80
CA GLY A 494 -31.30 -31.84 8.41
C GLY A 494 -32.54 -32.29 7.63
N LYS A 495 -32.58 -31.79 6.38
CA LYS A 495 -33.42 -32.18 5.23
C LYS A 495 -34.90 -31.76 5.28
N ASN A 496 -35.25 -30.73 4.52
CA ASN A 496 -35.84 -30.88 3.18
C ASN A 496 -36.34 -29.53 2.67
N ALA A 497 -36.06 -29.28 1.39
CA ALA A 497 -36.63 -28.21 0.60
C ALA A 497 -38.14 -28.42 0.45
N LEU A 498 -38.93 -27.36 0.67
CA LEU A 498 -40.24 -27.15 0.03
C LEU A 498 -40.53 -25.65 -0.07
N ASN A 499 -40.32 -25.14 -1.28
CA ASN A 499 -41.07 -24.11 -2.01
C ASN A 499 -41.86 -23.04 -1.22
N CYS A 500 -41.41 -21.80 -1.36
CA CYS A 500 -42.28 -20.64 -1.42
C CYS A 500 -42.13 -19.95 -2.79
N ASN A 501 -43.23 -19.97 -3.55
CA ASN A 501 -43.39 -19.42 -4.89
C ASN A 501 -42.90 -17.96 -5.00
N PHE A 502 -41.94 -17.73 -5.90
CA PHE A 502 -41.74 -16.41 -6.52
C PHE A 502 -42.01 -16.54 -8.01
N SER A 503 -42.76 -15.57 -8.53
CA SER A 503 -43.20 -15.40 -9.91
C SER A 503 -42.10 -15.66 -10.95
N ASP A 504 -42.41 -16.52 -11.94
CA ASP A 504 -41.61 -16.85 -13.13
C ASP A 504 -41.52 -15.68 -14.15
N ARG A 505 -41.02 -14.53 -13.70
CA ARG A 505 -40.42 -13.54 -14.62
C ARG A 505 -38.96 -13.38 -14.26
N PRO A 506 -38.01 -13.69 -15.18
CA PRO A 506 -36.61 -13.42 -14.91
C PRO A 506 -36.45 -11.89 -14.75
N CYS A 507 -36.14 -11.45 -13.55
CA CYS A 507 -35.78 -10.06 -13.28
C CYS A 507 -34.62 -9.70 -14.19
N SER A 508 -34.80 -8.70 -15.05
CA SER A 508 -33.78 -8.28 -15.99
C SER A 508 -33.22 -6.94 -15.56
N TRP A 509 -31.91 -6.91 -15.32
CA TRP A 509 -31.15 -5.70 -15.13
C TRP A 509 -30.82 -5.06 -16.48
N GLU A 510 -30.90 -3.73 -16.53
CA GLU A 510 -30.54 -2.94 -17.70
C GLU A 510 -29.68 -1.75 -17.31
N TRP A 511 -28.86 -1.26 -18.23
CA TRP A 511 -28.12 -0.01 -18.09
C TRP A 511 -28.51 0.98 -19.18
N LYS A 512 -28.34 2.27 -18.89
CA LYS A 512 -28.64 3.36 -19.81
C LYS A 512 -27.37 3.78 -20.54
N THR A 513 -27.38 3.66 -21.86
CA THR A 513 -26.28 4.12 -22.72
C THR A 513 -26.17 5.65 -22.72
N ASN A 514 -25.04 6.18 -23.17
CA ASN A 514 -24.81 7.63 -23.34
C ASN A 514 -25.81 8.31 -24.28
N GLN A 515 -26.47 7.55 -25.16
CA GLN A 515 -27.54 8.02 -26.03
C GLN A 515 -28.92 7.98 -25.34
N GLY A 516 -29.00 7.63 -24.06
CA GLY A 516 -30.22 7.55 -23.28
C GLY A 516 -31.05 6.28 -23.46
N LYS A 517 -30.58 5.31 -24.27
CA LYS A 517 -31.26 4.03 -24.52
C LYS A 517 -30.93 3.00 -23.44
N TRP A 518 -31.94 2.31 -22.92
CA TRP A 518 -31.78 1.17 -22.01
C TRP A 518 -31.38 -0.10 -22.76
N VAL A 519 -30.38 -0.80 -22.26
CA VAL A 519 -29.83 -2.04 -22.83
C VAL A 519 -29.69 -3.07 -21.71
N SER A 520 -30.09 -4.31 -21.96
CA SER A 520 -30.10 -5.37 -20.93
C SER A 520 -28.72 -6.01 -20.76
N PHE A 521 -28.32 -6.26 -19.50
CA PHE A 521 -27.08 -6.99 -19.16
C PHE A 521 -27.05 -8.36 -19.84
N PRO A 522 -25.88 -8.80 -20.38
CA PRO A 522 -25.71 -10.17 -20.83
C PRO A 522 -26.20 -11.13 -19.76
N LYS A 523 -26.84 -12.23 -20.15
CA LYS A 523 -27.57 -13.11 -19.23
C LYS A 523 -26.73 -13.54 -18.00
N SER A 524 -25.48 -13.94 -18.22
CA SER A 524 -24.54 -14.32 -17.15
C SER A 524 -24.27 -13.19 -16.16
N GLU A 525 -24.19 -11.95 -16.63
CA GLU A 525 -23.96 -10.78 -15.80
C GLU A 525 -25.24 -10.33 -15.10
N ASN A 526 -26.38 -10.49 -15.75
CA ASN A 526 -27.70 -10.26 -15.14
C ASN A 526 -27.91 -11.13 -13.90
N ASP A 527 -27.60 -12.42 -14.01
CA ASP A 527 -27.69 -13.39 -12.91
C ASP A 527 -26.72 -13.02 -11.77
N LYS A 528 -25.51 -12.56 -12.08
CA LYS A 528 -24.54 -12.06 -11.08
C LYS A 528 -25.05 -10.83 -10.35
N ILE A 529 -25.63 -9.86 -11.06
CA ILE A 529 -26.21 -8.66 -10.46
C ILE A 529 -27.39 -9.02 -9.57
N GLN A 530 -28.27 -9.90 -10.03
CA GLN A 530 -29.43 -10.33 -9.27
C GLN A 530 -29.02 -11.05 -7.97
N ASN A 531 -28.08 -12.00 -8.06
CA ASN A 531 -27.53 -12.69 -6.89
C ASN A 531 -26.85 -11.75 -5.90
N ALA A 532 -26.09 -10.76 -6.40
CA ALA A 532 -25.46 -9.75 -5.56
C ALA A 532 -26.49 -8.85 -4.85
N PHE A 533 -27.56 -8.49 -5.55
CA PHE A 533 -28.63 -7.65 -5.01
C PHE A 533 -29.45 -8.35 -3.93
N ASP A 534 -29.80 -9.61 -4.14
CA ASP A 534 -30.55 -10.39 -3.15
C ASP A 534 -29.73 -10.65 -1.88
N LYS A 535 -28.40 -10.80 -2.03
CA LYS A 535 -27.48 -10.97 -0.90
C LYS A 535 -27.21 -9.67 -0.14
N ASN A 536 -27.04 -8.54 -0.85
CA ASN A 536 -26.80 -7.24 -0.25
C ASN A 536 -27.24 -6.09 -1.18
N ARG A 537 -28.39 -5.48 -0.87
CA ARG A 537 -28.94 -4.35 -1.65
C ARG A 537 -28.07 -3.09 -1.67
N LYS A 538 -27.07 -2.99 -0.78
CA LYS A 538 -26.07 -1.91 -0.76
C LYS A 538 -24.71 -2.34 -1.31
N GLY A 539 -24.62 -3.56 -1.85
CA GLY A 539 -23.40 -4.17 -2.36
C GLY A 539 -23.00 -3.66 -3.74
N THR A 540 -21.88 -4.21 -4.23
CA THR A 540 -21.38 -3.95 -5.58
C THR A 540 -20.95 -5.23 -6.24
N VAL A 541 -21.04 -5.28 -7.55
CA VAL A 541 -20.64 -6.44 -8.36
C VAL A 541 -19.92 -5.97 -9.62
N LEU A 542 -18.92 -6.73 -10.05
CA LEU A 542 -18.24 -6.48 -11.32
C LEU A 542 -18.94 -7.25 -12.43
N VAL A 543 -19.15 -6.57 -13.55
CA VAL A 543 -19.77 -7.13 -14.75
C VAL A 543 -19.01 -6.72 -15.99
N LYS A 544 -18.99 -7.62 -16.97
CA LYS A 544 -18.35 -7.38 -18.27
C LYS A 544 -19.41 -7.01 -19.29
N ILE A 545 -19.22 -5.86 -19.96
CA ILE A 545 -20.03 -5.46 -21.11
C ILE A 545 -19.06 -5.32 -22.28
N ASP A 546 -19.26 -6.10 -23.33
CA ASP A 546 -18.32 -6.24 -24.44
C ASP A 546 -16.90 -6.58 -23.93
N GLU A 547 -15.88 -5.76 -24.19
CA GLU A 547 -14.50 -5.96 -23.66
C GLU A 547 -14.19 -5.15 -22.40
N ASP A 548 -15.13 -4.32 -21.93
CA ASP A 548 -14.93 -3.40 -20.82
C ASP A 548 -15.50 -3.93 -19.50
N LEU A 549 -14.84 -3.57 -18.41
CA LEU A 549 -15.23 -3.96 -17.05
C LEU A 549 -15.96 -2.81 -16.35
N TYR A 550 -17.10 -3.14 -15.76
CA TYR A 550 -17.96 -2.19 -15.06
C TYR A 550 -18.20 -2.64 -13.62
N ARG A 551 -18.18 -1.68 -12.70
CA ARG A 551 -18.63 -1.87 -11.33
C ARG A 551 -20.06 -1.40 -11.17
N VAL A 552 -20.97 -2.34 -10.95
CA VAL A 552 -22.35 -2.04 -10.56
C VAL A 552 -22.40 -1.69 -9.08
N VAL A 553 -22.98 -0.54 -8.75
CA VAL A 553 -23.22 -0.03 -7.40
C VAL A 553 -24.71 -0.01 -7.11
N LEU A 554 -25.20 -1.05 -6.43
CA LEU A 554 -26.62 -1.33 -6.27
C LEU A 554 -27.33 -0.28 -5.41
N SER A 555 -26.66 0.27 -4.40
CA SER A 555 -27.22 1.35 -3.56
C SER A 555 -27.46 2.65 -4.32
N LYS A 556 -26.71 2.88 -5.39
CA LYS A 556 -26.78 4.08 -6.22
C LYS A 556 -27.49 3.83 -7.55
N MET A 557 -27.81 2.58 -7.87
CA MET A 557 -28.39 2.16 -9.15
C MET A 557 -27.60 2.71 -10.36
N ILE A 558 -26.27 2.57 -10.30
CA ILE A 558 -25.36 2.93 -11.38
C ILE A 558 -24.37 1.79 -11.66
N GLN A 559 -23.76 1.80 -12.84
CA GLN A 559 -22.53 1.10 -13.16
C GLN A 559 -21.42 2.10 -13.45
N ILE A 560 -20.18 1.76 -13.15
CA ILE A 560 -19.01 2.63 -13.34
C ILE A 560 -17.98 1.85 -14.15
N ASN A 561 -17.65 2.33 -15.35
CA ASN A 561 -16.56 1.75 -16.14
C ASN A 561 -15.24 1.89 -15.37
N ILE A 562 -14.48 0.80 -15.22
CA ILE A 562 -13.28 0.79 -14.39
C ILE A 562 -12.14 1.59 -15.02
N SER A 563 -12.02 1.57 -16.35
CA SER A 563 -10.93 2.17 -17.11
C SER A 563 -11.08 3.69 -17.20
N ASN A 564 -12.26 4.16 -17.61
CA ASN A 564 -12.50 5.59 -17.88
C ASN A 564 -13.35 6.30 -16.79
N ARG A 565 -13.84 5.56 -15.79
CA ARG A 565 -14.65 6.05 -14.65
C ARG A 565 -16.00 6.66 -15.03
N GLU A 566 -16.49 6.43 -16.24
CA GLU A 566 -17.82 6.85 -16.67
C GLU A 566 -18.91 6.10 -15.91
N SER A 567 -19.88 6.83 -15.35
CA SER A 567 -21.01 6.26 -14.61
C SER A 567 -22.30 6.29 -15.43
N LEU A 568 -22.93 5.13 -15.57
CA LEU A 568 -24.20 4.97 -16.29
C LEU A 568 -25.28 4.46 -15.35
N GLU A 569 -26.50 4.96 -15.49
CA GLU A 569 -27.65 4.49 -14.71
C GLU A 569 -27.93 3.02 -15.00
N ILE A 570 -28.33 2.27 -13.97
CA ILE A 570 -28.88 0.92 -14.11
C ILE A 570 -30.28 0.86 -13.50
N ARG A 571 -31.09 -0.08 -13.97
CA ARG A 571 -32.41 -0.36 -13.41
C ARG A 571 -32.66 -1.86 -13.34
N ARG A 572 -33.51 -2.24 -12.40
CA ARG A 572 -34.07 -3.59 -12.31
C ARG A 572 -35.48 -3.55 -12.89
N LEU A 573 -35.77 -4.39 -13.87
CA LEU A 573 -37.12 -4.64 -14.34
C LEU A 573 -37.73 -5.76 -13.49
N SER A 574 -38.91 -5.48 -12.93
CA SER A 574 -39.72 -6.40 -12.13
C SER A 574 -40.67 -7.24 -12.98
#